data_AF-A0A0P4W6V2-F1
#
_entry.id   AF-A0A0P4W6V2-F1
#
_cell.length_a   1.000
_cell.length_b   1.000
_cell.length_c   1.000
_cell.angle_alpha   90.00
_cell.angle_beta   90.00
_cell.angle_gamma   90.00
#
_symmetry.space_group_name_H-M   'P 1'
#
loop_
_entity.id
_entity.type
_entity.pdbx_description
1 polymer ?
#
loop_
_entity_poly.entity_id
_entity_poly.type
_entity_poly.pdbx_seq_one_letter_code
_entity_poly.pdbx_strand_id
1 'polypeptide(L)'
;MDDKRSWRSSVGILQNGQSWDSISREIKPSPPSTSMVNAGIVAFVGTIFFIISFISPYWLQSYSYTYSKFQNMGLWEFCFDGFRYPKYQYDHKFMGCNYIFAEEYRIIWQWMLPAWFMAVQTFMTIALLASITTLVTVSLILVRWPLQIIMRYEWHLTGFCFICQAVTVVAIFFAVLVFGVMCWSRDWLLNPNFNYLSWSYAFAVVAGGFHAFSGFVLLHETFEARERKRQATNLLQIDHQGQMGMGMGMGMGMVSHGYI
;
A
#
# COMPACT_ATOMS: atom_id res chain seq x y z
N MET A 1 33.93 -0.53 23.36
CA MET A 1 35.03 -1.08 22.54
C MET A 1 34.68 -2.53 22.21
N ASP A 2 34.30 -2.72 20.96
CA ASP A 2 34.27 -3.94 20.14
C ASP A 2 33.78 -5.28 20.73
N ASP A 3 32.46 -5.44 20.76
CA ASP A 3 31.79 -6.75 20.79
C ASP A 3 31.64 -7.33 19.36
N LYS A 4 32.78 -7.46 18.66
CA LYS A 4 32.84 -7.93 17.26
C LYS A 4 33.24 -9.40 17.10
N ARG A 5 33.32 -10.18 18.19
CA ARG A 5 33.84 -11.56 18.14
C ARG A 5 32.82 -12.68 18.36
N SER A 6 31.59 -12.39 18.79
CA SER A 6 30.60 -13.46 19.04
C SER A 6 29.75 -13.87 17.81
N TRP A 7 29.92 -13.22 16.66
CA TRP A 7 29.00 -13.37 15.51
C TRP A 7 29.57 -14.12 14.29
N ARG A 8 30.76 -14.73 14.40
CA ARG A 8 31.42 -15.41 13.26
C ARG A 8 31.31 -16.94 13.23
N SER A 9 30.64 -17.60 14.16
CA SER A 9 30.52 -19.08 14.15
C SER A 9 29.20 -19.62 13.60
N SER A 10 28.24 -18.79 13.16
CA SER A 10 26.96 -19.28 12.63
C SER A 10 27.01 -19.66 11.14
N VAL A 11 28.20 -19.94 10.60
CA VAL A 11 28.34 -20.59 9.28
C VAL A 11 28.17 -22.10 9.49
N GLY A 12 26.91 -22.55 9.41
CA GLY A 12 26.59 -23.71 8.59
C GLY A 12 26.59 -25.12 9.19
N ILE A 13 26.89 -25.36 10.48
CA ILE A 13 26.83 -26.73 11.02
C ILE A 13 26.25 -26.71 12.44
N LEU A 14 24.99 -27.16 12.59
CA LEU A 14 24.48 -27.61 13.89
C LEU A 14 25.31 -28.83 14.32
N GLN A 15 25.48 -29.04 15.62
CA GLN A 15 26.32 -30.10 16.25
C GLN A 15 26.14 -31.53 15.70
N ASN A 16 25.11 -31.78 14.89
CA ASN A 16 24.81 -33.05 14.20
C ASN A 16 25.21 -33.10 12.71
N GLY A 17 26.02 -32.17 12.18
CA GLY A 17 26.45 -32.22 10.78
C GLY A 17 25.38 -31.84 9.75
N GLN A 18 24.18 -31.45 10.19
CA GLN A 18 23.13 -30.96 9.32
C GLN A 18 23.36 -29.48 8.99
N SER A 19 23.48 -29.18 7.69
CA SER A 19 23.47 -27.80 7.18
C SER A 19 22.08 -27.19 7.40
N TRP A 20 22.01 -25.89 7.71
CA TRP A 20 20.74 -25.15 7.74
C TRP A 20 19.94 -25.33 6.43
N ASP A 21 20.63 -25.57 5.30
CA ASP A 21 20.02 -25.82 4.00
C ASP A 21 19.34 -27.20 3.90
N SER A 22 19.72 -28.18 4.71
CA SER A 22 19.03 -29.49 4.74
C SER A 22 17.75 -29.43 5.57
N ILE A 23 17.78 -28.75 6.72
CA ILE A 23 16.61 -28.60 7.60
C ILE A 23 15.54 -27.71 6.94
N SER A 24 15.96 -26.65 6.24
CA SER A 24 15.02 -25.78 5.52
C SER A 24 14.26 -26.48 4.39
N ARG A 25 14.79 -27.59 3.85
CA ARG A 25 14.14 -28.42 2.83
C ARG A 25 13.07 -29.36 3.38
N GLU A 26 13.13 -29.70 4.67
CA GLU A 26 12.19 -30.61 5.33
C GLU A 26 10.99 -29.89 5.95
N ILE A 27 11.15 -28.61 6.32
CA ILE A 27 10.05 -27.81 6.87
C ILE A 27 9.14 -27.37 5.73
N LYS A 28 8.03 -28.09 5.51
CA LYS A 28 6.96 -27.65 4.61
C LYS A 28 6.32 -26.39 5.21
N PRO A 29 6.46 -25.21 4.59
CA PRO A 29 5.87 -23.99 5.14
C PRO A 29 4.36 -24.14 5.19
N SER A 30 3.74 -23.72 6.30
CA SER A 30 2.28 -23.68 6.43
C SER A 30 1.70 -22.81 5.30
N PRO A 31 0.54 -23.14 4.72
CA PRO A 31 -0.09 -22.28 3.71
C PRO A 31 -0.30 -20.85 4.23
N PRO A 32 -0.36 -19.82 3.36
CA PRO A 32 -0.71 -18.47 3.80
C PRO A 32 -2.11 -18.49 4.42
N SER A 33 -2.37 -17.62 5.39
CA SER A 33 -3.69 -17.51 6.01
C SER A 33 -4.74 -17.09 4.97
N THR A 34 -5.96 -17.57 5.12
CA THR A 34 -7.08 -17.20 4.24
C THR A 34 -7.35 -15.70 4.28
N SER A 35 -7.25 -15.09 5.46
CA SER A 35 -7.34 -13.66 5.69
C SER A 35 -6.30 -12.86 4.90
N MET A 36 -5.04 -13.31 4.83
CA MET A 36 -4.00 -12.66 4.03
C MET A 36 -4.35 -12.67 2.54
N VAL A 37 -4.81 -13.81 2.03
CA VAL A 37 -5.23 -13.94 0.62
C VAL A 37 -6.41 -13.00 0.33
N ASN A 38 -7.43 -13.00 1.20
CA ASN A 38 -8.59 -12.13 1.07
C ASN A 38 -8.21 -10.64 1.11
N ALA A 39 -7.30 -10.25 2.01
CA ALA A 39 -6.81 -8.87 2.10
C ALA A 39 -6.10 -8.45 0.81
N GLY A 40 -5.31 -9.34 0.21
CA GLY A 40 -4.64 -9.13 -1.07
C GLY A 40 -5.63 -8.96 -2.23
N ILE A 41 -6.67 -9.80 -2.30
CA ILE A 41 -7.72 -9.70 -3.32
C ILE A 41 -8.47 -8.37 -3.20
N VAL A 42 -8.88 -7.99 -1.99
CA VAL A 42 -9.57 -6.70 -1.75
C VAL A 42 -8.66 -5.53 -2.10
N ALA A 43 -7.38 -5.56 -1.71
CA ALA A 43 -6.41 -4.52 -2.07
C ALA A 43 -6.27 -4.39 -3.60
N PHE A 44 -6.24 -5.51 -4.30
CA PHE A 44 -6.11 -5.54 -5.76
C PHE A 44 -7.33 -4.92 -6.43
N VAL A 45 -8.54 -5.34 -6.05
CA VAL A 45 -9.78 -4.75 -6.54
C VAL A 45 -9.86 -3.26 -6.24
N GLY A 46 -9.56 -2.85 -5.00
CA GLY A 46 -9.50 -1.45 -4.61
C GLY A 46 -8.52 -0.63 -5.46
N THR A 47 -7.34 -1.18 -5.75
CA THR A 47 -6.34 -0.53 -6.58
C THR A 47 -6.81 -0.38 -8.04
N ILE A 48 -7.59 -1.31 -8.58
CA ILE A 48 -8.19 -1.16 -9.91
C ILE A 48 -9.15 0.03 -9.95
N PHE A 49 -10.10 0.10 -9.00
CA PHE A 49 -11.00 1.25 -8.90
C PHE A 49 -10.23 2.57 -8.73
N PHE A 50 -9.17 2.53 -7.92
CA PHE A 50 -8.29 3.67 -7.70
C PHE A 50 -7.59 4.11 -8.99
N ILE A 51 -6.99 3.19 -9.75
CA ILE A 51 -6.30 3.49 -11.02
C ILE A 51 -7.29 4.08 -12.03
N ILE A 52 -8.48 3.50 -12.16
CA ILE A 52 -9.52 4.02 -13.06
C ILE A 52 -9.87 5.45 -12.67
N SER A 53 -10.07 5.73 -11.38
CA SER A 53 -10.28 7.09 -10.89
C SER A 53 -9.10 8.01 -11.21
N PHE A 54 -7.87 7.55 -10.97
CA PHE A 54 -6.66 8.33 -11.11
C PHE A 54 -6.41 8.80 -12.55
N ILE A 55 -6.65 7.96 -13.55
CA ILE A 55 -6.33 8.26 -14.95
C ILE A 55 -7.50 8.85 -15.74
N SER A 56 -8.74 8.64 -15.31
CA SER A 56 -9.91 8.99 -16.14
C SER A 56 -10.28 10.47 -16.06
N PRO A 57 -10.72 11.08 -17.18
CA PRO A 57 -11.05 12.49 -17.25
C PRO A 57 -12.46 12.83 -16.74
N TYR A 58 -12.97 12.12 -15.72
CA TYR A 58 -14.39 12.21 -15.27
C TYR A 58 -14.55 12.39 -13.75
N TRP A 59 -13.69 13.23 -13.16
CA TRP A 59 -13.84 13.67 -11.76
C TRP A 59 -14.93 14.74 -11.64
N LEU A 60 -14.96 15.67 -12.58
CA LEU A 60 -15.97 16.73 -12.67
C LEU A 60 -16.45 16.83 -14.11
N GLN A 61 -17.75 16.99 -14.31
CA GLN A 61 -18.39 17.05 -15.63
C GLN A 61 -19.49 18.10 -15.65
N SER A 62 -19.70 18.76 -16.79
CA SER A 62 -20.81 19.69 -16.97
C SER A 62 -22.09 18.98 -17.43
N TYR A 63 -23.24 19.53 -17.07
CA TYR A 63 -24.53 19.04 -17.56
C TYR A 63 -24.68 19.29 -19.06
N SER A 64 -25.07 18.26 -19.81
CA SER A 64 -25.19 18.30 -21.28
C SER A 64 -26.13 19.40 -21.79
N TYR A 65 -27.16 19.76 -21.03
CA TYR A 65 -28.15 20.78 -21.40
C TYR A 65 -27.71 22.22 -21.11
N THR A 66 -26.55 22.44 -20.48
CA THR A 66 -26.08 23.78 -20.10
C THR A 66 -25.22 24.45 -21.18
N TYR A 67 -24.95 23.74 -22.29
CA TYR A 67 -24.07 24.20 -23.38
C TYR A 67 -22.75 24.81 -22.88
N SER A 68 -22.23 24.26 -21.76
CA SER A 68 -21.01 24.72 -21.13
C SER A 68 -19.81 24.48 -22.05
N LYS A 69 -18.88 25.43 -22.05
CA LYS A 69 -17.62 25.32 -22.79
C LYS A 69 -16.60 24.41 -22.10
N PHE A 70 -16.79 24.14 -20.81
CA PHE A 70 -16.12 23.08 -20.07
C PHE A 70 -16.97 21.81 -20.17
N GLN A 71 -16.36 20.70 -20.57
CA GLN A 71 -17.06 19.41 -20.72
C GLN A 71 -16.82 18.51 -19.51
N ASN A 72 -15.57 18.16 -19.26
CA ASN A 72 -15.17 17.27 -18.17
C ASN A 72 -13.69 17.43 -17.85
N MET A 73 -13.29 17.00 -16.67
CA MET A 73 -11.88 16.91 -16.27
C MET A 73 -11.64 15.72 -15.35
N GLY A 74 -10.41 15.23 -15.40
CA GLY A 74 -9.81 14.33 -14.42
C GLY A 74 -8.69 15.02 -13.66
N LEU A 75 -7.89 14.23 -12.95
CA LEU A 75 -6.72 14.76 -12.25
C LEU A 75 -5.64 15.27 -13.21
N TRP A 76 -5.56 14.72 -14.42
CA TRP A 76 -4.43 14.93 -15.34
C TRP A 76 -4.84 15.51 -16.69
N GLU A 77 -6.13 15.60 -16.99
CA GLU A 77 -6.65 15.99 -18.29
C GLU A 77 -7.90 16.85 -18.13
N PHE A 78 -8.02 17.88 -18.97
CA PHE A 78 -9.20 18.73 -19.08
C PHE A 78 -9.73 18.68 -20.50
N CYS A 79 -11.05 18.71 -20.64
CA CYS A 79 -11.76 18.70 -21.92
C CYS A 79 -12.60 19.97 -22.07
N PHE A 80 -12.35 20.71 -23.16
CA PHE A 80 -13.08 21.93 -23.50
C PHE A 80 -13.72 21.83 -24.89
N ASP A 81 -14.83 22.54 -25.08
CA ASP A 81 -15.51 22.70 -26.36
C ASP A 81 -15.64 24.19 -26.72
N GLY A 82 -14.54 24.78 -27.17
CA GLY A 82 -14.49 26.15 -27.64
C GLY A 82 -14.44 27.15 -26.50
N PHE A 83 -13.77 26.78 -25.41
CA PHE A 83 -13.57 27.65 -24.28
C PHE A 83 -12.66 28.81 -24.64
N ARG A 84 -13.04 30.02 -24.22
CA ARG A 84 -12.25 31.23 -24.37
C ARG A 84 -11.93 31.77 -23.00
N TYR A 85 -10.64 31.92 -22.71
CA TYR A 85 -10.21 32.44 -21.43
C TYR A 85 -10.37 33.97 -21.38
N PRO A 86 -11.20 34.53 -20.48
CA PRO A 86 -11.53 35.96 -20.51
C PRO A 86 -10.34 36.90 -20.33
N LYS A 87 -9.26 36.44 -19.67
CA LYS A 87 -8.06 37.25 -19.43
C LYS A 87 -7.03 37.15 -20.56
N TYR A 88 -7.27 36.31 -21.57
CA TYR A 88 -6.38 36.21 -22.72
C TYR A 88 -6.82 37.18 -23.82
N GLN A 89 -5.88 37.99 -24.30
CA GLN A 89 -6.16 39.08 -25.24
C GLN A 89 -6.42 38.61 -26.68
N TYR A 90 -5.96 37.42 -27.05
CA TYR A 90 -6.11 36.87 -28.39
C TYR A 90 -7.33 35.94 -28.48
N ASP A 91 -8.00 35.90 -29.64
CA ASP A 91 -9.13 35.00 -29.88
C ASP A 91 -8.64 33.57 -30.09
N HIS A 92 -8.24 32.93 -29.00
CA HIS A 92 -7.85 31.52 -28.96
C HIS A 92 -8.96 30.68 -28.33
N LYS A 93 -9.28 29.56 -28.96
CA LYS A 93 -10.31 28.63 -28.49
C LYS A 93 -9.68 27.30 -28.10
N PHE A 94 -9.83 26.94 -26.83
CA PHE A 94 -9.41 25.64 -26.34
C PHE A 94 -10.45 24.58 -26.73
N MET A 95 -10.01 23.58 -27.48
CA MET A 95 -10.85 22.49 -28.01
C MET A 95 -10.24 21.14 -27.65
N GLY A 96 -11.11 20.16 -27.40
CA GLY A 96 -10.72 18.78 -27.14
C GLY A 96 -10.20 18.54 -25.73
N CYS A 97 -9.74 17.31 -25.51
CA CYS A 97 -9.16 16.85 -24.26
C CYS A 97 -7.64 16.90 -24.37
N ASN A 98 -6.98 17.63 -23.47
CA ASN A 98 -5.53 17.66 -23.45
C ASN A 98 -5.01 17.46 -22.02
N TYR A 99 -3.82 16.87 -21.95
CA TYR A 99 -3.08 16.76 -20.71
C TYR A 99 -2.83 18.15 -20.11
N ILE A 100 -2.89 18.27 -18.79
CA ILE A 100 -2.82 19.57 -18.09
C ILE A 100 -1.56 20.37 -18.40
N PHE A 101 -0.43 19.68 -18.65
CA PHE A 101 0.84 20.32 -18.99
C PHE A 101 1.14 20.30 -20.49
N ALA A 102 0.11 20.07 -21.34
CA ALA A 102 0.25 20.23 -22.78
C ALA A 102 0.56 21.69 -23.13
N GLU A 103 1.28 21.89 -24.23
CA GLU A 103 1.65 23.23 -24.71
C GLU A 103 0.42 24.13 -24.92
N GLU A 104 -0.67 23.55 -25.41
CA GLU A 104 -1.97 24.19 -25.58
C GLU A 104 -2.43 24.92 -24.30
N TYR A 105 -2.29 24.31 -23.13
CA TYR A 105 -2.78 24.87 -21.88
C TYR A 105 -1.77 25.75 -21.14
N ARG A 106 -0.56 25.92 -21.67
CA ARG A 106 0.51 26.69 -21.01
C ARG A 106 0.08 28.11 -20.63
N ILE A 107 -0.77 28.74 -21.44
CA ILE A 107 -1.29 30.10 -21.25
C ILE A 107 -2.25 30.17 -20.05
N ILE A 108 -3.03 29.12 -19.82
CA ILE A 108 -4.12 29.08 -18.81
C ILE A 108 -3.81 28.17 -17.63
N TRP A 109 -2.64 27.54 -17.62
CA TRP A 109 -2.26 26.50 -16.67
C TRP A 109 -2.37 26.96 -15.21
N GLN A 110 -1.88 28.15 -14.88
CA GLN A 110 -1.94 28.69 -13.51
C GLN A 110 -3.38 28.88 -13.00
N TRP A 111 -4.33 29.13 -13.89
CA TRP A 111 -5.75 29.25 -13.55
C TRP A 111 -6.39 27.87 -13.37
N MET A 112 -6.03 26.91 -14.22
CA MET A 112 -6.56 25.53 -14.16
C MET A 112 -6.02 24.73 -12.99
N LEU A 113 -4.77 24.94 -12.59
CA LEU A 113 -4.10 24.25 -11.47
C LEU A 113 -3.90 25.17 -10.25
N PRO A 114 -4.96 25.47 -9.49
CA PRO A 114 -4.80 26.14 -8.20
C PRO A 114 -4.08 25.23 -7.20
N ALA A 115 -3.48 25.83 -6.17
CA ALA A 115 -2.68 25.12 -5.17
C ALA A 115 -3.42 23.96 -4.49
N TRP A 116 -4.70 24.13 -4.19
CA TRP A 116 -5.52 23.07 -3.58
C TRP A 116 -5.68 21.87 -4.51
N PHE A 117 -5.76 22.06 -5.83
CA PHE A 117 -5.91 20.96 -6.79
C PHE A 117 -4.57 20.23 -7.00
N MET A 118 -3.46 20.96 -6.97
CA MET A 118 -2.12 20.34 -6.90
C MET A 118 -1.94 19.50 -5.62
N ALA A 119 -2.52 19.92 -4.49
CA ALA A 119 -2.53 19.11 -3.28
C ALA A 119 -3.34 17.81 -3.46
N VAL A 120 -4.52 17.87 -4.11
CA VAL A 120 -5.31 16.67 -4.47
C VAL A 120 -4.48 15.72 -5.34
N GLN A 121 -3.83 16.21 -6.40
CA GLN A 121 -2.95 15.40 -7.26
C GLN A 121 -1.81 14.75 -6.45
N THR A 122 -1.22 15.48 -5.51
CA THR A 122 -0.14 14.99 -4.64
C THR A 122 -0.63 13.85 -3.74
N PHE A 123 -1.75 14.04 -3.05
CA PHE A 123 -2.34 13.00 -2.21
C PHE A 123 -2.70 11.76 -3.01
N MET A 124 -3.33 11.92 -4.17
CA MET A 124 -3.67 10.80 -5.06
C MET A 124 -2.41 10.06 -5.54
N THR A 125 -1.32 10.78 -5.83
CA THR A 125 -0.04 10.15 -6.22
C THR A 125 0.59 9.37 -5.07
N ILE A 126 0.59 9.91 -3.85
CA ILE A 126 1.08 9.22 -2.65
C ILE A 126 0.26 7.93 -2.42
N ALA A 127 -1.07 8.01 -2.53
CA ALA A 127 -1.95 6.86 -2.42
C ALA A 127 -1.66 5.79 -3.48
N LEU A 128 -1.38 6.20 -4.74
CA LEU A 128 -1.01 5.27 -5.81
C LEU A 128 0.28 4.50 -5.47
N LEU A 129 1.31 5.22 -5.05
CA LEU A 129 2.61 4.61 -4.72
C LEU A 129 2.51 3.67 -3.52
N ALA A 130 1.76 4.07 -2.48
CA ALA A 130 1.57 3.25 -1.29
C ALA A 130 0.71 2.00 -1.57
N SER A 131 -0.34 2.10 -2.39
CA SER A 131 -1.18 0.97 -2.78
C SER A 131 -0.42 -0.03 -3.67
N ILE A 132 0.33 0.42 -4.68
CA ILE A 132 1.18 -0.44 -5.50
C ILE A 132 2.25 -1.13 -4.64
N THR A 133 2.90 -0.38 -3.75
CA THR A 133 3.89 -0.94 -2.81
C THR A 133 3.27 -2.06 -1.97
N THR A 134 2.06 -1.84 -1.45
CA THR A 134 1.32 -2.86 -0.69
C THR A 134 1.06 -4.10 -1.55
N LEU A 135 0.58 -3.94 -2.78
CA LEU A 135 0.33 -5.08 -3.68
C LEU A 135 1.59 -5.88 -3.94
N VAL A 136 2.70 -5.22 -4.26
CA VAL A 136 4.00 -5.88 -4.49
C VAL A 136 4.43 -6.65 -3.24
N THR A 137 4.40 -6.02 -2.06
CA THR A 137 4.81 -6.69 -0.82
C THR A 137 3.88 -7.85 -0.45
N VAL A 138 2.56 -7.71 -0.59
CA VAL A 138 1.60 -8.80 -0.36
C VAL A 138 1.83 -9.95 -1.34
N SER A 139 2.07 -9.67 -2.62
CA SER A 139 2.42 -10.71 -3.60
C SER A 139 3.69 -11.46 -3.22
N LEU A 140 4.74 -10.76 -2.75
CA LEU A 140 5.97 -11.40 -2.27
C LEU A 140 5.74 -12.28 -1.04
N ILE A 141 4.88 -11.85 -0.11
CA ILE A 141 4.48 -12.64 1.06
C ILE A 141 3.72 -13.91 0.63
N LEU A 142 2.75 -13.78 -0.28
CA LEU A 142 1.91 -14.89 -0.74
C LEU A 142 2.72 -15.94 -1.52
N VAL A 143 3.62 -15.48 -2.41
CA VAL A 143 4.51 -16.35 -3.19
C VAL A 143 5.68 -16.88 -2.34
N ARG A 144 5.90 -16.31 -1.15
CA ARG A 144 7.03 -16.62 -0.25
C ARG A 144 8.39 -16.47 -0.91
N TRP A 145 8.57 -15.42 -1.70
CA TRP A 145 9.84 -15.17 -2.38
C TRP A 145 10.48 -13.86 -1.90
N PRO A 146 11.74 -13.88 -1.40
CA PRO A 146 12.57 -15.05 -1.07
C PRO A 146 12.20 -15.68 0.29
N LEU A 147 12.12 -17.01 0.35
CA LEU A 147 11.56 -17.78 1.47
C LEU A 147 12.16 -17.41 2.83
N GLN A 148 13.48 -17.29 2.91
CA GLN A 148 14.22 -17.01 4.15
C GLN A 148 13.88 -15.63 4.74
N ILE A 149 13.72 -14.61 3.88
CA ILE A 149 13.41 -13.24 4.32
C ILE A 149 11.97 -13.17 4.79
N ILE A 150 11.04 -13.73 4.00
CA ILE A 150 9.60 -13.69 4.31
C ILE A 150 9.31 -14.37 5.65
N MET A 151 9.82 -15.59 5.89
CA MET A 151 9.56 -16.30 7.15
C MET A 151 10.17 -15.58 8.37
N ARG A 152 11.33 -14.95 8.21
CA ARG A 152 12.00 -14.25 9.32
C ARG A 152 11.31 -12.92 9.68
N TYR A 153 10.82 -12.20 8.67
CA TYR A 153 10.29 -10.83 8.81
C TYR A 153 8.79 -10.71 8.50
N GLU A 154 8.02 -11.80 8.50
CA GLU A 154 6.59 -11.82 8.16
C GLU A 154 5.78 -10.74 8.88
N TRP A 155 5.90 -10.63 10.21
CA TRP A 155 5.16 -9.64 10.99
C TRP A 155 5.58 -8.18 10.71
N HIS A 156 6.84 -7.94 10.31
CA HIS A 156 7.29 -6.61 9.91
C HIS A 156 6.76 -6.23 8.53
N LEU A 157 6.77 -7.19 7.59
CA LEU A 157 6.30 -6.97 6.23
C LEU A 157 4.79 -6.75 6.19
N THR A 158 4.03 -7.54 6.96
CA THR A 158 2.58 -7.36 7.12
C THR A 158 2.24 -6.03 7.81
N GLY A 159 2.98 -5.66 8.86
CA GLY A 159 2.85 -4.35 9.50
C GLY A 159 3.20 -3.18 8.57
N PHE A 160 4.21 -3.33 7.71
CA PHE A 160 4.54 -2.35 6.68
C PHE A 160 3.42 -2.19 5.65
N CYS A 161 2.84 -3.30 5.17
CA CYS A 161 1.66 -3.27 4.29
C CYS A 161 0.49 -2.53 4.94
N PHE A 162 0.22 -2.77 6.23
CA PHE A 162 -0.80 -2.03 6.96
C PHE A 162 -0.54 -0.52 6.99
N ILE A 163 0.69 -0.10 7.29
CA ILE A 163 1.08 1.33 7.29
C ILE A 163 0.87 1.94 5.90
N CYS A 164 1.30 1.25 4.84
CA CYS A 164 1.07 1.71 3.48
C CYS A 164 -0.42 1.85 3.16
N GLN A 165 -1.28 0.91 3.56
CA GLN A 165 -2.73 1.05 3.37
C GLN A 165 -3.32 2.20 4.18
N ALA A 166 -2.87 2.41 5.41
CA ALA A 166 -3.32 3.55 6.22
C ALA A 166 -2.97 4.88 5.56
N VAL A 167 -1.75 5.00 5.01
CA VAL A 167 -1.32 6.17 4.22
C VAL A 167 -2.20 6.34 2.98
N THR A 168 -2.48 5.26 2.24
CA THR A 168 -3.38 5.28 1.07
C THR A 168 -4.76 5.82 1.45
N VAL A 169 -5.38 5.29 2.51
CA VAL A 169 -6.73 5.68 2.94
C VAL A 169 -6.77 7.15 3.37
N VAL A 170 -5.80 7.59 4.18
CA VAL A 170 -5.70 8.97 4.64
C VAL A 170 -5.51 9.93 3.47
N ALA A 171 -4.64 9.58 2.52
CA ALA A 171 -4.39 10.40 1.34
C ALA A 171 -5.62 10.47 0.42
N ILE A 172 -6.31 9.35 0.16
CA ILE A 172 -7.58 9.33 -0.59
C ILE A 172 -8.63 10.19 0.11
N PHE A 173 -8.76 10.06 1.43
CA PHE A 173 -9.73 10.82 2.21
C PHE A 173 -9.50 12.33 2.05
N PHE A 174 -8.26 12.81 2.22
CA PHE A 174 -7.96 14.23 2.03
C PHE A 174 -8.13 14.70 0.58
N ALA A 175 -7.74 13.88 -0.41
CA ALA A 175 -7.94 14.20 -1.82
C ALA A 175 -9.44 14.39 -2.16
N VAL A 176 -10.27 13.43 -1.77
CA VAL A 176 -11.72 13.45 -1.99
C VAL A 176 -12.39 14.61 -1.25
N LEU A 177 -11.98 14.86 0.01
CA LEU A 177 -12.52 15.94 0.84
C LEU A 177 -12.19 17.31 0.25
N VAL A 178 -10.91 17.58 -0.04
CA VAL A 178 -10.47 18.86 -0.60
C VAL A 178 -11.12 19.11 -1.95
N PHE A 179 -11.13 18.10 -2.83
CA PHE A 179 -11.78 18.24 -4.13
C PHE A 179 -13.29 18.46 -4.00
N GLY A 180 -13.96 17.70 -3.14
CA GLY A 180 -15.42 17.79 -2.94
C GLY A 180 -15.87 19.14 -2.36
N VAL A 181 -15.03 19.80 -1.54
CA VAL A 181 -15.32 21.14 -1.02
C VAL A 181 -15.00 22.23 -2.04
N MET A 182 -13.89 22.09 -2.79
CA MET A 182 -13.36 23.16 -3.64
C MET A 182 -13.89 23.14 -5.07
N CYS A 183 -14.47 22.04 -5.56
CA CYS A 183 -14.85 21.89 -6.98
C CYS A 183 -15.92 22.89 -7.44
N TRP A 184 -16.75 23.41 -6.54
CA TRP A 184 -17.74 24.46 -6.83
C TRP A 184 -17.26 25.88 -6.48
N SER A 185 -15.98 26.07 -6.16
CA SER A 185 -15.45 27.40 -5.89
C SER A 185 -15.66 28.32 -7.09
N ARG A 186 -16.23 29.50 -6.84
CA ARG A 186 -16.49 30.54 -7.84
C ARG A 186 -15.22 31.12 -8.44
N ASP A 187 -14.09 30.96 -7.76
CA ASP A 187 -12.80 31.53 -8.15
C ASP A 187 -12.00 30.62 -9.09
N TRP A 188 -12.42 29.35 -9.27
CA TRP A 188 -11.68 28.37 -10.06
C TRP A 188 -12.23 28.20 -11.48
N LEU A 189 -13.38 27.53 -11.65
CA LEU A 189 -13.97 27.28 -12.97
C LEU A 189 -15.10 28.27 -13.27
N LEU A 190 -15.25 28.64 -14.55
CA LEU A 190 -16.35 29.49 -14.99
C LEU A 190 -17.67 28.71 -14.88
N ASN A 191 -18.68 29.32 -14.24
CA ASN A 191 -20.00 28.75 -14.02
C ASN A 191 -19.99 27.38 -13.29
N PRO A 192 -19.44 27.31 -12.05
CA PRO A 192 -19.29 26.05 -11.34
C PRO A 192 -20.63 25.33 -11.07
N ASN A 193 -21.73 26.08 -10.96
CA ASN A 193 -23.08 25.54 -10.68
C ASN A 193 -23.60 24.61 -11.79
N PHE A 194 -23.01 24.61 -12.98
CA PHE A 194 -23.39 23.73 -14.08
C PHE A 194 -22.56 22.43 -14.12
N ASN A 195 -21.70 22.23 -13.13
CA ASN A 195 -20.84 21.06 -13.04
C ASN A 195 -21.28 20.16 -11.88
N TYR A 196 -21.11 18.85 -12.05
CA TYR A 196 -21.36 17.83 -11.05
C TYR A 196 -20.17 16.88 -10.95
N LEU A 197 -20.00 16.29 -9.76
CA LEU A 197 -19.00 15.25 -9.53
C LEU A 197 -19.39 14.00 -10.33
N SER A 198 -18.49 13.57 -11.21
CA SER A 198 -18.77 12.47 -12.13
C SER A 198 -18.26 11.14 -11.58
N TRP A 199 -18.46 10.07 -12.35
CA TRP A 199 -18.35 8.69 -11.88
C TRP A 199 -16.94 8.33 -11.37
N SER A 200 -15.89 8.96 -11.90
CA SER A 200 -14.54 8.58 -11.50
C SER A 200 -14.13 9.19 -10.15
N TYR A 201 -14.75 10.30 -9.75
CA TYR A 201 -14.67 10.78 -8.37
C TYR A 201 -15.31 9.76 -7.41
N ALA A 202 -16.49 9.22 -7.75
CA ALA A 202 -17.13 8.19 -6.94
C ALA A 202 -16.27 6.92 -6.80
N PHE A 203 -15.55 6.53 -7.86
CA PHE A 203 -14.59 5.43 -7.79
C PHE A 203 -13.43 5.69 -6.83
N ALA A 204 -12.97 6.94 -6.66
CA ALA A 204 -11.97 7.26 -5.63
C ALA A 204 -12.50 6.95 -4.22
N VAL A 205 -13.75 7.32 -3.95
CA VAL A 205 -14.42 7.08 -2.64
C VAL A 205 -14.56 5.59 -2.38
N VAL A 206 -15.06 4.84 -3.38
CA VAL A 206 -15.24 3.38 -3.29
C VAL A 206 -13.88 2.69 -3.10
N ALA A 207 -12.85 3.11 -3.83
CA ALA A 207 -11.49 2.60 -3.66
C ALA A 207 -10.97 2.85 -2.23
N GLY A 208 -11.20 4.03 -1.66
CA GLY A 208 -10.88 4.33 -0.26
C GLY A 208 -11.50 3.33 0.72
N GLY A 209 -12.76 2.93 0.48
CA GLY A 209 -13.44 1.89 1.27
C GLY A 209 -12.78 0.51 1.16
N PHE A 210 -12.45 0.07 -0.05
CA PHE A 210 -11.72 -1.19 -0.26
C PHE A 210 -10.34 -1.19 0.41
N HIS A 211 -9.59 -0.09 0.29
CA HIS A 211 -8.29 0.06 0.94
C HIS A 211 -8.40 0.08 2.47
N ALA A 212 -9.44 0.71 3.03
CA ALA A 212 -9.70 0.70 4.46
C ALA A 212 -10.02 -0.72 4.98
N PHE A 213 -10.88 -1.46 4.26
CA PHE A 213 -11.19 -2.84 4.62
C PHE A 213 -9.95 -3.75 4.53
N SER A 214 -9.19 -3.67 3.43
CA SER A 214 -7.94 -4.43 3.29
C SER A 214 -6.92 -4.08 4.39
N GLY A 215 -6.76 -2.79 4.70
CA GLY A 215 -5.92 -2.32 5.80
C GLY A 215 -6.32 -2.91 7.15
N PHE A 216 -7.62 -2.95 7.46
CA PHE A 216 -8.12 -3.57 8.69
C PHE A 216 -7.78 -5.06 8.79
N VAL A 217 -7.96 -5.82 7.71
CA VAL A 217 -7.59 -7.25 7.68
C VAL A 217 -6.08 -7.43 7.80
N LEU A 218 -5.26 -6.59 7.15
CA LEU A 218 -3.80 -6.63 7.28
C LEU A 218 -3.32 -6.28 8.70
N LEU A 219 -4.03 -5.39 9.40
CA LEU A 219 -3.75 -5.09 10.80
C LEU A 219 -3.99 -6.34 11.67
N HIS A 220 -5.12 -7.01 11.48
CA HIS A 220 -5.42 -8.27 12.16
C HIS A 220 -4.33 -9.32 11.87
N GLU A 221 -3.96 -9.51 10.60
CA GLU A 221 -2.88 -10.43 10.20
C GLU A 221 -1.52 -10.08 10.81
N THR A 222 -1.24 -8.79 11.00
CA THR A 222 0.00 -8.34 11.64
C THR A 222 0.05 -8.80 13.11
N PHE A 223 -1.07 -8.71 13.83
CA PHE A 223 -1.15 -9.20 15.21
C PHE A 223 -1.02 -10.72 15.29
N GLU A 224 -1.71 -11.45 14.40
CA GLU A 224 -1.62 -12.91 14.30
C GLU A 224 -0.21 -13.38 13.93
N ALA A 225 0.46 -12.73 12.98
CA ALA A 225 1.84 -13.02 12.62
C ALA A 225 2.81 -12.77 13.79
N ARG A 226 2.56 -11.73 14.59
CA ARG A 226 3.36 -11.42 15.77
C ARG A 226 3.19 -12.49 16.86
N GLU A 227 1.97 -12.96 17.09
CA GLU A 227 1.69 -13.99 18.09
C GLU A 227 2.27 -15.36 17.67
N ARG A 228 2.14 -15.75 16.40
CA ARG A 228 2.77 -16.96 15.85
C ARG A 228 4.29 -16.96 16.07
N LYS A 229 4.94 -15.81 15.86
CA LYS A 229 6.39 -15.67 16.11
C LYS A 229 6.75 -15.78 17.59
N ARG A 230 5.91 -15.25 18.49
CA ARG A 230 6.10 -15.36 19.94
C ARG A 230 5.99 -16.82 20.40
N GLN A 231 4.97 -17.54 19.94
CA GLN A 231 4.76 -18.95 20.26
C GLN A 231 5.92 -19.81 19.77
N ALA A 232 6.38 -19.61 18.53
CA ALA A 232 7.55 -20.31 17.99
C ALA A 232 8.81 -20.05 18.83
N THR A 233 9.03 -18.81 19.28
CA THR A 233 10.19 -18.45 20.11
C THR A 233 10.11 -19.11 21.49
N ASN A 234 8.94 -19.11 22.13
CA ASN A 234 8.73 -19.74 23.44
C ASN A 234 8.94 -21.27 23.39
N LEU A 235 8.47 -21.94 22.33
CA LEU A 235 8.66 -23.39 22.15
C LEU A 235 10.13 -23.77 22.04
N LEU A 236 10.94 -22.99 21.30
CA LEU A 236 12.38 -23.21 21.19
C LEU A 236 13.12 -23.05 22.53
N GLN A 237 12.65 -22.14 23.40
CA GLN A 237 13.22 -21.97 24.73
C GLN A 237 12.92 -23.16 25.65
N ILE A 238 11.70 -23.70 25.59
CA ILE A 238 11.30 -24.88 26.37
C ILE A 238 12.11 -26.10 25.94
N ASP A 239 12.28 -26.32 24.63
CA ASP A 239 13.08 -27.45 24.12
C ASP A 239 14.55 -27.37 24.57
N HIS A 240 15.15 -26.19 24.49
CA HIS A 240 16.52 -25.97 24.98
C HIS A 240 16.65 -26.19 26.50
N GLN A 241 15.66 -25.80 27.30
CA GLN A 241 15.65 -26.07 28.75
C GLN A 241 15.49 -27.57 29.05
N GLY A 242 14.63 -28.27 28.31
CA GLY A 242 14.44 -29.71 28.42
C GLY A 242 15.70 -30.51 28.11
N GLN A 243 16.43 -30.14 27.05
CA GLN A 243 17.71 -30.78 26.69
C GLN A 243 18.78 -30.59 27.78
N MET A 244 18.90 -29.38 28.35
CA MET A 244 19.85 -29.15 29.45
C MET A 244 19.47 -29.94 30.72
N GLY A 245 18.17 -30.08 31.01
CA GLY A 245 17.68 -30.87 32.14
C GLY A 245 17.98 -32.37 32.01
N MET A 246 17.77 -32.96 30.81
CA MET A 246 18.13 -34.37 30.57
C MET A 246 19.65 -34.61 30.58
N GLY A 247 20.44 -33.66 30.08
CA GLY A 247 21.91 -33.75 30.10
C GLY A 247 22.49 -33.75 31.52
N MET A 248 21.93 -32.96 32.44
CA MET A 248 22.33 -33.00 33.85
C MET A 248 21.81 -34.25 34.58
N GLY A 249 20.64 -34.77 34.21
CA GLY A 249 20.09 -36.01 34.78
C GLY A 249 20.89 -37.27 34.45
N MET A 250 21.46 -37.36 33.23
CA MET A 250 22.35 -38.47 32.85
C MET A 250 23.77 -38.36 33.43
N GLY A 251 24.24 -37.16 33.77
CA GLY A 251 25.55 -36.95 34.39
C GLY A 251 25.65 -37.36 35.86
N MET A 252 24.52 -37.51 36.56
CA MET A 252 24.48 -37.82 37.99
C MET A 252 24.32 -39.33 38.30
N GLY A 253 24.20 -40.19 37.27
CA GLY A 253 23.88 -41.62 37.41
C GLY A 253 25.05 -42.61 37.35
N MET A 254 26.31 -42.14 37.21
CA MET A 254 27.48 -43.02 37.10
C MET A 254 28.58 -42.67 38.12
N VAL A 255 28.28 -42.77 39.42
CA VAL A 255 29.31 -42.95 40.46
C VAL A 255 28.78 -43.92 41.52
N SER A 256 28.66 -45.21 41.19
CA SER A 256 28.52 -46.25 42.20
C SER A 256 29.85 -46.97 42.37
N HIS A 257 30.29 -47.00 43.63
CA HIS A 257 31.58 -47.46 44.13
C HIS A 257 32.01 -48.85 43.67
N GLY A 258 33.30 -48.97 43.35
CA GLY A 258 34.03 -50.23 43.36
C GLY A 258 35.42 -50.02 43.98
N TYR A 259 35.52 -50.19 45.29
CA TYR A 259 36.79 -50.32 46.01
C TYR A 259 36.71 -51.49 46.99
N ILE A 260 37.67 -52.42 46.79
CA ILE A 260 38.16 -53.52 47.65
C ILE A 260 37.26 -54.76 47.74
#